data_AF-A0ABC8JLL1-F1
#
_entry.id   AF-A0ABC8JLL1-F1
#
_cell.length_a   1.000
_cell.length_b   1.000
_cell.length_c   1.000
_cell.angle_alpha   90.00
_cell.angle_beta   90.00
_cell.angle_gamma   90.00
#
_symmetry.space_group_name_H-M   'P 1'
#
loop_
_entity.id
_entity.type
_entity.pdbx_description
1 polymer ?
#
loop_
_entity_poly.entity_id
_entity_poly.type
_entity_poly.pdbx_seq_one_letter_code
_entity_poly.pdbx_strand_id
1 'polypeptide(L)'
;MWRRNQWLVLKWVDGYRRRSDDGDGAGFGGGCALLTNQTDSYKLDDVIDLVIPRGSNQLVSQIKNAPVLGHADGICHVYVDKACNVDMAKRIVSDEKLDYPAACNAMKTLLVHKDLEQNAVFNELIFALQSNGTTIDIKAVTTQAQARNSRI
;
A
#
# COMPACT_ATOMS: atom_id res chain seq x y z
N MET A 1 -12.72 11.81 -0.95
CA MET A 1 -11.88 12.95 -0.50
C MET A 1 -10.53 12.43 -0.06
N TRP A 2 -9.52 12.43 -0.94
CA TRP A 2 -8.06 12.43 -0.64
C TRP A 2 -7.38 12.91 -1.94
N ARG A 3 -7.35 14.23 -2.14
CA ARG A 3 -6.57 14.90 -3.18
C ARG A 3 -5.69 15.90 -2.47
N ARG A 4 -4.47 15.49 -2.12
CA ARG A 4 -3.27 16.32 -1.95
C ARG A 4 -2.14 15.42 -1.44
N ASN A 5 -1.01 15.42 -2.16
CA ASN A 5 0.26 14.91 -1.65
C ASN A 5 0.65 15.80 -0.46
N GLN A 6 0.28 15.42 0.76
CA GLN A 6 0.72 16.09 1.97
C GLN A 6 1.87 15.29 2.57
N TRP A 7 3.02 15.95 2.67
CA TRP A 7 4.13 15.52 3.48
C TRP A 7 3.79 15.80 4.93
N LEU A 8 3.48 14.75 5.70
CA LEU A 8 3.43 14.88 7.16
C LEU A 8 4.70 14.22 7.71
N VAL A 9 5.75 15.02 7.87
CA VAL A 9 6.92 14.58 8.64
C VAL A 9 6.54 14.72 10.11
N LEU A 10 6.16 13.61 10.74
CA LEU A 10 5.97 13.59 12.18
C LEU A 10 7.35 13.61 12.83
N LYS A 11 7.78 14.80 13.24
CA LYS A 11 8.96 14.99 14.06
C LYS A 11 8.64 14.48 15.46
N TRP A 12 9.07 13.28 15.80
CA TRP A 12 9.19 12.89 17.20
C TRP A 12 10.61 13.28 17.62
N VAL A 13 10.79 14.53 18.07
CA VAL A 13 12.01 14.88 18.81
C VAL A 13 11.89 14.14 20.11
N ASP A 14 12.57 13.01 20.22
CA ASP A 14 12.87 12.46 21.52
C ASP A 14 13.74 13.51 22.21
N GLY A 15 13.13 14.27 23.11
CA GLY A 15 13.79 15.27 23.91
C GLY A 15 14.70 14.60 24.91
N TYR A 16 15.68 13.81 24.47
CA TYR A 16 16.63 13.17 25.35
C TYR A 16 17.87 12.69 24.58
N ARG A 17 18.87 13.59 24.52
CA ARG A 17 20.33 13.33 24.46
C ARG A 17 21.07 14.21 23.43
N ARG A 18 21.05 15.52 23.65
CA ARG A 18 22.32 16.27 23.67
C ARG A 18 22.49 16.85 25.05
N ARG A 19 23.45 16.27 25.76
CA ARG A 19 24.04 16.84 26.96
C ARG A 19 24.62 18.20 26.55
N SER A 20 24.24 19.21 27.32
CA SER A 20 24.60 20.62 27.27
C SER A 20 26.09 20.83 27.00
N ASP A 21 26.44 21.91 26.29
CA ASP A 21 27.67 22.70 26.55
C ASP A 21 27.66 24.12 25.93
N ASP A 22 26.65 24.51 25.13
CA ASP A 22 26.52 25.91 24.67
C ASP A 22 25.31 26.58 25.33
N GLY A 23 25.58 27.61 26.15
CA GLY A 23 24.68 28.31 27.05
C GLY A 23 23.65 29.24 26.40
N ASP A 24 23.02 28.81 25.32
CA ASP A 24 22.10 29.62 24.53
C ASP A 24 20.70 28.99 24.60
N GLY A 25 19.94 29.41 25.62
CA GLY A 25 18.61 28.88 25.95
C GLY A 25 17.52 29.17 24.91
N ALA A 26 17.58 28.52 23.75
CA ALA A 26 16.46 28.40 22.82
C ALA A 26 16.10 26.91 22.68
N GLY A 27 15.51 26.35 23.73
CA GLY A 27 14.90 25.03 23.66
C GLY A 27 13.83 25.04 22.59
N PHE A 28 14.06 24.33 21.49
CA PHE A 28 12.97 23.94 20.59
C PHE A 28 12.08 22.97 21.37
N GLY A 29 11.13 23.52 22.12
CA GLY A 29 10.03 22.76 22.72
C GLY A 29 9.42 21.88 21.63
N GLY A 30 9.20 20.61 21.96
CA GLY A 30 8.65 19.61 21.04
C GLY A 30 7.48 20.18 20.24
N GLY A 31 7.68 20.32 18.93
CA GLY A 31 6.74 20.98 18.04
C GLY A 31 6.62 20.24 16.72
N CYS A 32 5.39 20.17 16.20
CA CYS A 32 5.12 19.68 14.86
C CYS A 32 5.44 20.78 13.85
N ALA A 33 6.34 20.51 12.90
CA ALA A 33 6.65 21.41 11.80
C ALA A 33 6.04 20.89 10.50
N LEU A 34 5.42 21.76 9.71
CA LEU A 34 4.99 21.45 8.35
C LEU A 34 6.07 21.90 7.37
N LEU A 35 6.70 20.95 6.69
CA LEU A 35 7.62 21.25 5.59
C LEU A 35 6.82 21.40 4.30
N THR A 36 7.09 22.47 3.54
CA THR A 36 6.35 22.77 2.30
C THR A 36 7.07 22.27 1.05
N ASN A 37 8.39 22.02 1.13
CA ASN A 37 9.19 21.53 0.01
C ASN A 37 10.00 20.27 0.37
N GLN A 38 10.12 19.36 -0.61
CA GLN A 38 10.87 18.10 -0.47
C GLN A 38 12.37 18.33 -0.22
N THR A 39 12.92 19.47 -0.66
CA THR A 39 14.32 19.84 -0.42
C THR A 39 14.64 20.17 1.03
N ASP A 40 13.63 20.49 1.83
CA ASP A 40 13.82 20.92 3.22
C ASP A 40 14.10 19.72 4.13
N SER A 41 13.67 18.50 3.75
CA SER A 41 13.97 17.30 4.53
C SER A 41 15.45 16.90 4.45
N TYR A 42 16.10 17.05 3.28
CA TYR A 42 17.53 16.69 3.12
C TYR A 42 18.47 17.58 3.94
N LYS A 43 18.02 18.78 4.34
CA LYS A 43 18.80 19.66 5.23
C LYS A 43 18.71 19.26 6.70
N LEU A 44 17.83 18.29 7.01
CA LEU A 44 17.48 17.87 8.37
C LEU A 44 17.85 16.40 8.61
N ASP A 45 18.65 15.79 7.73
CA ASP A 45 19.08 14.38 7.83
C ASP A 45 19.71 14.09 9.22
N ASP A 46 20.40 15.06 9.84
CA ASP A 46 21.03 14.93 11.16
C ASP A 46 20.05 15.04 12.36
N VAL A 47 18.76 15.29 12.11
CA VAL A 47 17.73 15.51 13.14
C VAL A 47 16.42 14.76 12.89
N ILE A 48 16.38 13.86 11.91
CA ILE A 48 15.20 13.04 11.57
C ILE A 48 15.47 11.59 11.95
N ASP A 49 14.81 11.09 13.00
CA ASP A 49 14.92 9.70 13.43
C ASP A 49 14.08 8.73 12.58
N LEU A 50 12.97 9.20 12.01
CA LEU A 50 12.03 8.37 11.25
C LEU A 50 11.23 9.18 10.24
N VAL A 51 11.09 8.64 9.02
CA VAL A 51 10.21 9.16 7.98
C VAL A 51 9.07 8.18 7.71
N ILE A 52 7.83 8.69 7.69
CA ILE A 52 6.62 7.92 7.35
C ILE A 52 6.04 8.47 6.05
N PRO A 53 6.55 8.04 4.88
CA PRO A 53 6.05 8.53 3.60
C PRO A 53 4.65 7.98 3.32
N ARG A 54 3.76 8.85 2.83
CA ARG A 54 2.41 8.49 2.38
C ARG A 54 2.28 8.89 0.91
N GLY A 55 2.30 7.92 0.01
CA GLY A 55 2.27 8.18 -1.42
C GLY A 55 2.76 6.99 -2.24
N SER A 56 3.25 7.26 -3.45
CA SER A 56 3.72 6.23 -4.38
C SER A 56 5.06 5.61 -3.94
N ASN A 57 5.38 4.42 -4.45
CA ASN A 57 6.69 3.80 -4.22
C ASN A 57 7.86 4.67 -4.72
N GLN A 58 7.63 5.48 -5.75
CA GLN A 58 8.62 6.45 -6.24
C GLN A 58 8.92 7.54 -5.20
N LEU A 59 7.93 7.95 -4.41
CA LEU A 59 8.14 8.87 -3.29
C LEU A 59 9.00 8.21 -2.21
N VAL A 60 8.70 6.95 -1.88
CA VAL A 60 9.44 6.19 -0.88
C VAL A 60 10.91 5.99 -1.30
N SER A 61 11.16 5.68 -2.58
CA SER A 61 12.51 5.41 -3.09
C SER A 61 13.42 6.65 -3.19
N GLN A 62 12.85 7.86 -3.13
CA GLN A 62 13.62 9.10 -3.10
C GLN A 62 14.24 9.39 -1.73
N ILE A 63 13.76 8.77 -0.66
CA ILE A 63 14.27 8.95 0.70
C ILE A 63 15.46 8.01 0.89
N LYS A 64 16.67 8.57 1.04
CA LYS A 64 17.92 7.79 1.10
C LYS A 64 18.62 7.80 2.46
N ASN A 65 18.42 8.87 3.25
CA ASN A 65 19.32 9.18 4.38
C ASN A 65 18.67 9.05 5.76
N ALA A 66 17.44 8.55 5.85
CA ALA A 66 16.72 8.37 7.11
C ALA A 66 15.99 7.01 7.15
N PRO A 67 15.79 6.40 8.33
CA PRO A 67 14.94 5.23 8.49
C PRO A 67 13.52 5.51 7.98
N VAL A 68 12.96 4.59 7.19
CA VAL A 68 11.63 4.72 6.59
C VAL A 68 10.70 3.62 7.10
N LEU A 69 9.54 4.02 7.62
CA LEU A 69 8.43 3.11 7.89
C LEU A 69 7.39 3.22 6.78
N GLY A 70 7.49 2.32 5.80
CA GLY A 70 6.58 2.22 4.66
C GLY A 70 5.80 0.91 4.63
N HIS A 71 4.83 0.81 3.73
CA HIS A 71 4.12 -0.43 3.41
C HIS A 71 4.63 -1.01 2.09
N ALA A 72 4.60 -2.34 1.96
CA ALA A 72 5.01 -3.05 0.76
C ALA A 72 4.08 -2.78 -0.45
N ASP A 73 4.49 -3.27 -1.62
CA ASP A 73 3.68 -3.26 -2.84
C ASP A 73 2.32 -3.89 -2.56
N GLY A 74 1.27 -3.09 -2.68
CA GLY A 74 -0.10 -3.47 -2.39
C GLY A 74 -0.68 -4.40 -3.45
N ILE A 75 -0.12 -5.61 -3.60
CA ILE A 75 -0.60 -6.66 -4.50
C ILE A 75 -1.56 -7.56 -3.73
N CYS A 76 -2.86 -7.36 -3.92
CA CYS A 76 -3.89 -8.08 -3.20
C CYS A 76 -4.61 -9.08 -4.11
N HIS A 77 -4.84 -10.28 -3.56
CA HIS A 77 -5.48 -11.40 -4.23
C HIS A 77 -6.80 -11.76 -3.53
N VAL A 78 -7.84 -12.08 -4.31
CA VAL A 78 -9.07 -12.68 -3.79
C VAL A 78 -9.16 -14.09 -4.34
N TYR A 79 -9.46 -15.07 -3.48
CA TYR A 79 -9.67 -16.46 -3.86
C TYR A 79 -11.13 -16.86 -3.66
N VAL A 80 -11.76 -17.41 -4.72
CA VAL A 80 -13.13 -17.90 -4.68
C VAL A 80 -13.10 -19.43 -4.72
N ASP A 81 -13.45 -20.03 -3.58
CA ASP A 81 -13.53 -21.48 -3.42
C ASP A 81 -14.84 -22.05 -3.99
N LYS A 82 -14.84 -23.32 -4.37
CA LYS A 82 -16.03 -24.01 -4.89
C LYS A 82 -17.22 -24.06 -3.92
N ALA A 83 -16.97 -23.99 -2.61
CA ALA A 83 -18.01 -23.97 -1.58
C ALA A 83 -18.47 -22.55 -1.23
N CYS A 84 -18.06 -21.52 -1.99
CA CYS A 84 -18.43 -20.14 -1.69
C CYS A 84 -19.94 -19.90 -1.83
N ASN A 85 -20.47 -19.02 -0.99
CA ASN A 85 -21.77 -18.41 -1.25
C ASN A 85 -21.64 -17.42 -2.43
N VAL A 86 -22.46 -17.63 -3.46
CA VAL A 86 -22.38 -16.90 -4.73
C VAL A 86 -22.61 -15.40 -4.57
N ASP A 87 -23.65 -15.01 -3.83
CA ASP A 87 -24.01 -13.60 -3.65
C ASP A 87 -22.96 -12.86 -2.82
N MET A 88 -22.42 -13.54 -1.80
CA MET A 88 -21.31 -13.00 -1.01
C MET A 88 -20.05 -12.83 -1.85
N ALA A 89 -19.69 -13.83 -2.67
CA ALA A 89 -18.52 -13.76 -3.54
C ALA A 89 -18.62 -12.59 -4.52
N LYS A 90 -19.78 -12.38 -5.16
CA LYS A 90 -20.02 -11.24 -6.06
C LYS A 90 -19.80 -9.91 -5.36
N ARG A 91 -20.38 -9.77 -4.17
CA ARG A 91 -20.27 -8.53 -3.39
C ARG A 91 -18.82 -8.23 -3.00
N ILE A 92 -18.13 -9.22 -2.44
CA ILE A 92 -16.72 -9.06 -2.04
C ILE A 92 -15.85 -8.72 -3.24
N VAL A 93 -15.96 -9.46 -4.35
CA VAL A 93 -15.13 -9.22 -5.54
C VAL A 93 -15.38 -7.83 -6.14
N SER A 94 -16.64 -7.39 -6.14
CA SER A 94 -17.01 -6.06 -6.64
C SER A 94 -16.48 -4.97 -5.72
N ASP A 95 -16.72 -5.07 -4.42
CA ASP A 95 -16.29 -4.08 -3.42
C ASP A 95 -14.76 -3.95 -3.42
N GLU A 96 -14.05 -5.08 -3.39
CA GLU A 96 -12.57 -5.13 -3.35
C GLU A 96 -11.93 -4.50 -4.60
N LYS A 97 -12.60 -4.54 -5.76
CA LYS A 97 -12.04 -3.97 -7.02
C LYS A 97 -12.53 -2.56 -7.32
N LEU A 98 -13.82 -2.31 -7.11
CA LEU A 98 -14.54 -1.17 -7.69
C LEU A 98 -14.70 0.00 -6.72
N ASP A 99 -14.66 -0.22 -5.40
CA ASP A 99 -14.86 0.85 -4.41
C ASP A 99 -13.79 1.96 -4.53
N TYR A 100 -12.52 1.57 -4.48
CA TYR A 100 -11.41 2.49 -4.71
C TYR A 100 -10.25 1.81 -5.44
N PRO A 101 -10.27 1.73 -6.79
CA PRO A 101 -9.28 0.98 -7.57
C PRO A 101 -7.83 1.44 -7.39
N ALA A 102 -7.62 2.70 -6.96
CA ALA A 102 -6.30 3.28 -6.71
C ALA A 102 -5.73 2.93 -5.32
N ALA A 103 -6.50 2.24 -4.47
CA ALA A 103 -6.05 1.83 -3.15
C ALA A 103 -4.95 0.78 -3.24
N CYS A 104 -3.98 0.84 -2.31
CA CYS A 104 -2.96 -0.19 -2.20
C CYS A 104 -3.57 -1.56 -1.87
N ASN A 105 -4.72 -1.63 -1.19
CA ASN A 105 -5.38 -2.89 -0.83
C ASN A 105 -6.41 -3.38 -1.86
N ALA A 106 -6.75 -2.60 -2.90
CA ALA A 106 -7.73 -3.02 -3.90
C ALA A 106 -7.32 -4.34 -4.57
N MET A 107 -8.27 -5.18 -4.99
CA MET A 107 -7.94 -6.45 -5.65
C MET A 107 -7.19 -6.22 -6.98
N LYS A 108 -6.07 -6.94 -7.16
CA LYS A 108 -5.32 -7.00 -8.43
C LYS A 108 -5.51 -8.32 -9.16
N THR A 109 -5.70 -9.41 -8.43
CA THR A 109 -5.86 -10.74 -9.03
C THR A 109 -7.00 -11.48 -8.35
N LEU A 110 -7.94 -11.96 -9.16
CA LEU A 110 -8.98 -12.88 -8.75
C LEU A 110 -8.54 -14.31 -9.11
N LEU A 111 -8.46 -15.18 -8.11
CA LEU A 111 -8.19 -16.60 -8.26
C LEU A 111 -9.50 -17.36 -8.06
N VAL A 112 -9.85 -18.22 -9.00
CA VAL A 112 -11.11 -18.98 -8.96
C VAL A 112 -10.79 -20.46 -8.95
N HIS A 113 -11.45 -21.23 -8.07
CA HIS A 113 -11.31 -22.67 -8.02
C HIS A 113 -11.72 -23.29 -9.37
N LYS A 114 -10.93 -24.23 -9.91
CA LYS A 114 -11.16 -24.86 -11.23
C LYS A 114 -12.57 -25.41 -11.43
N ASP A 115 -13.15 -26.01 -10.39
CA ASP A 115 -14.52 -26.57 -10.43
C ASP A 115 -15.61 -25.50 -10.68
N LEU A 116 -15.30 -24.21 -10.50
CA LEU A 116 -16.20 -23.10 -10.80
C LEU A 116 -16.03 -22.54 -12.22
N GLU A 117 -15.02 -22.95 -12.98
CA GLU A 117 -14.71 -22.41 -14.32
C GLU A 117 -15.89 -22.55 -15.29
N GLN A 118 -16.61 -23.67 -15.21
CA GLN A 118 -17.78 -23.95 -16.05
C GLN A 118 -19.10 -23.56 -15.37
N ASN A 119 -19.04 -22.94 -14.20
CA ASN A 119 -20.23 -22.59 -13.42
C ASN A 119 -20.74 -21.19 -13.78
N ALA A 120 -22.06 -20.98 -13.66
CA ALA A 120 -22.68 -19.68 -13.88
C ALA A 120 -22.04 -18.56 -13.04
N VAL A 121 -21.59 -18.91 -11.83
CA VAL A 121 -20.91 -18.01 -10.90
C VAL A 121 -19.70 -17.31 -11.52
N PHE A 122 -18.87 -18.05 -12.26
CA PHE A 122 -17.68 -17.48 -12.89
C PHE A 122 -18.07 -16.44 -13.94
N ASN A 123 -19.04 -16.77 -14.80
CA ASN A 123 -19.53 -15.85 -15.82
C ASN A 123 -20.13 -14.58 -15.21
N GLU A 124 -20.88 -14.71 -14.12
CA GLU A 124 -21.47 -13.56 -13.43
C GLU A 124 -20.42 -12.65 -12.78
N LEU A 125 -19.36 -13.21 -12.19
CA LEU A 125 -18.25 -12.43 -11.62
C LEU A 125 -17.51 -11.64 -12.71
N ILE A 126 -17.21 -12.29 -13.83
CA ILE A 126 -16.55 -11.66 -14.98
C ILE A 126 -17.44 -10.55 -15.57
N PHE A 127 -18.73 -10.84 -15.75
CA PHE A 127 -19.68 -9.87 -16.27
C PHE A 127 -19.82 -8.65 -15.35
N ALA A 128 -19.92 -8.86 -14.03
CA ALA A 128 -20.00 -7.76 -13.05
C ALA A 128 -18.77 -6.84 -13.10
N LEU A 129 -17.57 -7.41 -13.23
CA LEU A 129 -16.34 -6.63 -13.35
C LEU A 129 -16.26 -5.87 -14.70
N GLN A 130 -16.57 -6.53 -15.81
CA GLN A 130 -16.49 -5.93 -17.15
C GLN A 130 -17.51 -4.82 -17.37
N SER A 131 -18.76 -5.02 -16.91
CA SER A 131 -19.82 -4.00 -17.00
C SER A 131 -19.49 -2.71 -16.24
N ASN A 132 -18.63 -2.79 -15.23
CA ASN A 132 -18.11 -1.63 -14.49
C ASN A 132 -16.78 -1.10 -15.05
N GLY A 133 -16.40 -1.47 -16.28
CA GLY A 133 -15.23 -0.93 -16.98
C GLY A 133 -13.89 -1.57 -16.57
N THR A 134 -13.91 -2.70 -15.86
CA THR A 134 -12.67 -3.42 -15.53
C THR A 134 -12.19 -4.25 -16.71
N THR A 135 -10.96 -4.01 -17.16
CA THR A 135 -10.27 -4.92 -18.10
C THR A 135 -9.76 -6.16 -17.37
N ILE A 136 -10.05 -7.33 -17.91
CA ILE A 136 -9.70 -8.62 -17.31
C ILE A 136 -8.81 -9.40 -18.28
N ASP A 137 -7.67 -9.87 -17.79
CA ASP A 137 -6.79 -10.82 -18.49
C ASP A 137 -6.96 -12.19 -17.81
N ILE A 138 -7.57 -13.14 -18.52
CA ILE A 138 -7.89 -14.47 -17.98
C ILE A 138 -6.76 -15.42 -18.37
N LYS A 139 -6.13 -16.02 -17.36
CA LYS A 139 -5.09 -17.04 -17.54
C LYS A 139 -5.49 -18.33 -16.87
N ALA A 140 -5.42 -19.42 -17.61
CA ALA A 140 -5.50 -20.75 -17.03
C ALA A 140 -4.24 -20.98 -16.16
N VAL A 141 -4.41 -20.91 -14.84
CA VAL A 141 -3.36 -21.25 -13.89
C VAL A 141 -3.48 -22.74 -13.59
N THR A 142 -2.70 -23.54 -14.32
CA THR A 142 -2.48 -24.92 -13.91
C THR A 142 -1.55 -24.88 -12.70
N THR A 143 -1.89 -25.55 -11.60
CA THR A 143 -0.94 -25.87 -10.52
C THR A 143 0.17 -26.77 -11.08
N GLN A 144 1.08 -26.20 -11.88
CA GLN A 144 2.45 -26.66 -11.84
C GLN A 144 2.96 -26.16 -10.50
N ALA A 145 3.18 -27.10 -9.58
CA ALA A 145 4.01 -26.86 -8.41
C ALA A 145 5.39 -26.42 -8.89
N GLN A 146 5.56 -25.12 -9.16
CA GLN A 146 6.88 -24.52 -9.24
C GLN A 146 7.37 -24.44 -7.80
N ALA A 147 7.99 -25.53 -7.35
CA ALA A 147 8.95 -25.53 -6.26
C ALA A 147 10.05 -24.53 -6.65
N ARG A 148 9.86 -23.26 -6.32
CA ARG A 148 10.92 -22.25 -6.39
C ARG A 148 11.76 -22.39 -5.13
N ASN A 149 12.63 -23.40 -5.17
CA ASN A 149 13.81 -23.44 -4.35
C ASN A 149 14.86 -22.51 -4.99
N SER A 150 15.15 -21.35 -4.38
CA SER A 150 16.48 -20.72 -4.45
C SER A 150 16.59 -19.47 -3.56
N ARG A 151 17.27 -19.67 -2.43
CA ARG A 151 18.25 -18.77 -1.77
C ARG A 151 17.75 -17.45 -1.16
N ILE A 152 17.61 -17.49 0.17
CA ILE A 152 18.16 -16.46 1.06
C ILE A 152 19.68 -16.63 1.09
#